data_AF-A0A7X0M8H3-F1
#
_entry.id   AF-A0A7X0M8H3-F1
#
_cell.length_a   1.000
_cell.length_b   1.000
_cell.length_c   1.000
_cell.angle_alpha   90.00
_cell.angle_beta   90.00
_cell.angle_gamma   90.00
#
_symmetry.space_group_name_H-M   'P 1'
#
loop_
_entity.id
_entity.type
_entity.pdbx_description
1 polymer ?
#
loop_
_entity_poly.entity_id
_entity_poly.type
_entity_poly.pdbx_seq_one_letter_code
_entity_poly.pdbx_strand_id
1 'polypeptide(L)' 'MRRTAAIIGLVMTVQGVSGAIDHLAVQPFLGPLLNFFNRQIIPRVDALTGYELFANLLLAALGVVVMAASGHRS' A
#
# COMPACT_ATOMS: atom_id res chain seq x y z
N MET A 1 -7.05 19.65 3.66
CA MET A 1 -5.87 18.87 3.24
C MET A 1 -5.41 17.86 4.28
N ARG A 2 -5.33 18.18 5.58
CA ARG A 2 -4.89 17.26 6.64
C ARG A 2 -5.66 15.93 6.68
N ARG A 3 -6.99 15.99 6.65
CA ARG A 3 -7.87 14.81 6.65
C ARG A 3 -7.73 13.96 5.38
N THR A 4 -7.53 14.60 4.23
CA THR A 4 -7.29 13.92 2.95
C THR A 4 -5.96 13.16 2.98
N ALA A 5 -4.89 13.78 3.46
CA ALA A 5 -3.59 13.14 3.62
C ALA A 5 -3.66 11.94 4.58
N ALA A 6 -4.38 12.07 5.70
CA ALA A 6 -4.60 10.96 6.63
C ALA A 6 -5.34 9.78 5.97
N ILE A 7 -6.39 10.06 5.19
CA ILE A 7 -7.14 9.03 4.45
C ILE A 7 -6.25 8.36 3.40
N ILE A 8 -5.47 9.13 2.64
CA ILE A 8 -4.53 8.59 1.65
C ILE A 8 -3.50 7.68 2.33
N GLY A 9 -2.89 8.15 3.42
CA GLY A 9 -1.93 7.36 4.20
C GLY A 9 -2.53 6.05 4.73
N LEU A 10 -3.77 6.10 5.22
CA LEU A 10 -4.50 4.91 5.65
C LEU A 10 -4.72 3.93 4.49
N VAL A 11 -5.21 4.41 3.34
CA VAL A 11 -5.45 3.57 2.15
C VAL A 11 -4.16 2.93 1.67
N MET A 12 -3.06 3.69 1.57
CA MET A 12 -1.74 3.16 1.20
C MET A 12 -1.27 2.09 2.18
N THR A 13 -1.43 2.33 3.49
CA THR A 13 -1.04 1.38 4.55
C THR A 13 -1.79 0.06 4.38
N VAL A 14 -3.11 0.15 4.26
CA VAL A 14 -4.00 -1.00 4.14
C VAL A 14 -3.75 -1.78 2.85
N GLN A 15 -3.54 -1.10 1.72
CA GLN A 15 -3.21 -1.76 0.45
C GLN A 15 -1.85 -2.46 0.50
N GLY A 16 -0.82 -1.82 1.06
CA GLY A 16 0.51 -2.42 1.19
C GLY A 16 0.51 -3.65 2.11
N VAL A 17 -0.16 -3.57 3.26
CA VAL A 17 -0.31 -4.73 4.16
C VAL A 17 -1.09 -5.86 3.48
N SER A 18 -2.19 -5.52 2.80
CA SER A 18 -2.99 -6.46 2.03
C SER A 18 -2.16 -7.17 0.96
N GLY A 19 -1.42 -6.44 0.13
CA GLY A 19 -0.63 -7.04 -0.94
C GLY A 19 0.57 -7.84 -0.43
N ALA A 20 1.15 -7.47 0.73
CA ALA A 20 2.19 -8.27 1.38
C ALA A 20 1.63 -9.61 1.90
N ILE A 21 0.43 -9.59 2.50
CA ILE A 21 -0.28 -10.81 2.94
C ILE A 21 -0.63 -11.68 1.72
N ASP A 22 -1.17 -11.09 0.66
CA ASP A 22 -1.51 -11.81 -0.58
C ASP A 22 -0.29 -12.53 -1.17
N HIS A 23 0.86 -11.87 -1.18
CA HIS A 23 2.11 -12.45 -1.68
C HIS A 23 2.64 -13.60 -0.81
N LEU A 24 2.49 -13.52 0.52
CA LEU A 24 3.01 -14.53 1.45
C LEU A 24 2.06 -15.72 1.67
N ALA A 25 0.75 -15.45 1.72
CA ALA A 25 -0.28 -16.43 2.07
C ALA A 25 -1.08 -16.92 0.86
N VAL A 26 -0.77 -16.44 -0.36
CA VAL A 26 -1.48 -16.77 -1.60
C VAL A 26 -3.00 -16.64 -1.40
N GLN A 27 -3.42 -15.48 -0.88
CA GLN A 27 -4.81 -15.24 -0.47
C GLN A 27 -5.45 -14.18 -1.40
N PRO A 28 -5.98 -14.57 -2.57
CA PRO A 28 -6.38 -13.65 -3.63
C PRO A 28 -7.71 -12.89 -3.36
N PHE A 29 -8.05 -12.65 -2.09
CA PHE A 29 -9.42 -12.32 -1.66
C PHE A 29 -9.60 -10.97 -0.95
N LEU A 30 -8.54 -10.24 -0.62
CA LEU A 30 -8.70 -8.86 -0.16
C LEU A 30 -9.04 -8.03 -1.41
N GLY A 31 -10.33 -7.76 -1.65
CA GLY A 31 -10.96 -7.39 -2.94
C GLY A 31 -10.33 -6.25 -3.77
N PRO A 32 -11.00 -5.79 -4.86
CA PRO A 32 -10.39 -4.92 -5.89
C PRO A 32 -9.68 -3.67 -5.37
N LEU A 33 -10.17 -3.12 -4.26
CA LEU A 33 -9.62 -1.95 -3.58
C LEU A 33 -8.36 -2.25 -2.76
N LEU A 34 -8.28 -3.39 -2.10
CA LEU A 34 -7.16 -3.75 -1.22
C LEU A 34 -5.97 -4.29 -2.02
N ASN A 35 -6.24 -5.04 -3.09
CA ASN A 35 -5.22 -5.54 -4.00
C ASN A 35 -5.03 -4.65 -5.25
N PHE A 36 -5.52 -3.41 -5.23
CA PHE A 36 -5.39 -2.48 -6.35
C PHE A 36 -3.94 -2.29 -6.77
N PHE A 37 -3.03 -2.12 -5.80
CA PHE A 37 -1.61 -1.93 -6.06
C PHE A 37 -0.99 -3.11 -6.83
N ASN A 38 -1.24 -4.35 -6.40
CA ASN A 38 -0.75 -5.55 -7.08
C ASN A 38 -1.40 -5.77 -8.44
N ARG A 39 -2.67 -5.39 -8.62
CA ARG A 39 -3.40 -5.60 -9.88
C ARG A 39 -3.14 -4.53 -10.93
N GLN A 40 -2.83 -3.31 -10.51
CA GLN A 40 -2.81 -2.14 -11.39
C GLN A 40 -1.43 -1.47 -11.45
N ILE A 41 -0.65 -1.48 -10.38
CA ILE A 41 0.64 -0.78 -10.36
C ILE A 41 1.77 -1.75 -10.68
N ILE A 42 1.89 -2.86 -9.94
CA ILE A 42 2.98 -3.82 -10.11
C ILE A 42 3.14 -4.32 -11.56
N PRO A 43 2.08 -4.73 -12.28
CA PRO A 43 2.22 -5.25 -13.65
C PRO A 43 2.58 -4.18 -14.69
N ARG A 44 2.58 -2.90 -14.31
CA ARG A 44 2.88 -1.76 -15.19
C ARG A 44 4.25 -1.15 -14.92
N VAL A 45 4.98 -1.65 -13.93
CA VAL A 45 6.28 -1.13 -13.53
C VAL A 45 7.25 -2.31 -13.50
N ASP A 46 7.97 -2.51 -14.60
CA ASP A 46 8.92 -3.63 -14.77
C ASP A 46 9.97 -3.68 -13.65
N ALA A 47 10.35 -2.52 -13.09
CA ALA A 47 11.28 -2.42 -11.98
C ALA A 47 10.76 -3.07 -10.67
N LEU A 48 9.45 -3.32 -10.54
CA LEU A 48 8.84 -3.95 -9.37
C LEU A 48 8.65 -5.47 -9.55
N THR A 49 8.87 -6.01 -10.75
CA THR A 49 8.74 -7.45 -11.03
C THR A 49 9.78 -8.23 -10.23
N GLY A 50 9.34 -9.25 -9.48
CA GLY A 50 10.18 -10.03 -8.57
C GLY A 50 10.47 -9.34 -7.23
N TYR A 51 9.98 -8.12 -7.01
CA TYR A 51 10.12 -7.36 -5.76
C TYR A 51 8.76 -7.01 -5.14
N GLU A 52 7.72 -7.78 -5.45
CA GLU A 52 6.32 -7.45 -5.11
C GLU A 52 6.12 -7.34 -3.60
N LEU A 53 6.74 -8.22 -2.82
CA LEU A 53 6.70 -8.15 -1.36
C LEU A 53 7.30 -6.85 -0.84
N PHE A 54 8.49 -6.48 -1.32
CA PHE A 54 9.17 -5.25 -0.92
C PHE A 54 8.38 -4.01 -1.34
N ALA A 55 7.79 -4.02 -2.54
CA ALA A 55 6.96 -2.93 -3.02
C ALA A 55 5.74 -2.69 -2.12
N ASN A 56 5.08 -3.76 -1.68
CA ASN A 56 3.95 -3.71 -0.77
C ASN A 56 4.33 -3.23 0.63
N LEU A 57 5.44 -3.71 1.17
CA LEU A 57 5.96 -3.25 2.47
C LEU A 57 6.37 -1.77 2.42
N LEU A 58 6.98 -1.32 1.33
CA LEU A 58 7.32 0.08 1.12
C LEU A 58 6.05 0.94 1.02
N LEU A 59 5.04 0.51 0.26
CA LEU A 59 3.76 1.20 0.19
C LEU A 59 3.11 1.34 1.57
N ALA A 60 3.16 0.27 2.37
CA ALA A 60 2.64 0.28 3.72
C ALA A 60 3.38 1.30 4.61
N ALA A 61 4.72 1.25 4.59
CA ALA A 61 5.57 2.16 5.36
C ALA A 61 5.35 3.64 4.97
N LEU A 62 5.28 3.94 3.66
CA LEU A 62 5.00 5.27 3.17
C LEU A 62 3.61 5.75 3.60
N GLY A 63 2.60 4.87 3.59
CA GLY A 63 1.27 5.18 4.09
C GLY A 63 1.28 5.60 5.56
N VAL A 64 2.02 4.88 6.41
CA VAL A 64 2.19 5.22 7.83
C VAL A 64 2.89 6.57 7.99
N VAL A 65 3.97 6.83 7.22
CA VAL A 65 4.69 8.12 7.24
C VAL A 65 3.77 9.28 6.84
N VAL A 66 2.97 9.13 5.78
CA VAL A 66 2.00 10.14 5.34
C VAL A 66 0.95 10.39 6.42
N MET A 67 0.44 9.34 7.05
CA MET A 67 -0.54 9.46 8.13
C MET A 67 0.07 10.16 9.35
N ALA A 68 1.28 9.79 9.78
CA ALA A 68 1.99 10.43 10.90
C ALA A 68 2.30 11.91 10.62
N ALA A 69 2.82 12.22 9.42
CA ALA A 69 3.10 13.58 9.00
C ALA A 69 1.84 14.47 8.96
N SER A 70 0.68 13.87 8.68
CA SER A 70 -0.61 14.59 8.73
C SER A 70 -1.00 15.00 10.16
N GLY A 71 -0.53 14.29 11.20
CA GLY A 71 -0.79 14.64 12.61
C GLY A 71 0.26 15.55 13.25
N HIS A 72 1.48 15.63 12.69
CA HIS A 72 2.63 16.24 13.37
C HIS A 72 2.76 17.78 13.23
N ARG A 73 1.90 18.45 12.44
CA ARG A 73 1.81 19.92 12.39
C ARG A 73 0.66 20.44 13.25
N SER A 74 0.71 20.16 14.56
CA SER A 74 -0.23 20.64 15.58
C SER A 74 0.39 21.75 16.40
#